data_AF-A0A377TVN3-F1
#
_entry.id   AF-A0A377TVN3-F1
#
_cell.length_a   1.000
_cell.length_b   1.000
_cell.length_c   1.000
_cell.angle_alpha   90.00
_cell.angle_beta   90.00
_cell.angle_gamma   90.00
#
_symmetry.space_group_name_H-M   'P 1'
#
loop_
_entity.id
_entity.type
_entity.pdbx_description
1 polymer ?
#
loop_
_entity_poly.entity_id
_entity_poly.type
_entity_poly.pdbx_seq_one_letter_code
_entity_poly.pdbx_strand_id
1 'polypeptide(L)'
;MQREEWFHRAVIYQVDSSLFYDANGDGFGDLAGIRQKLHYIRSLGATVLWLTPFYLTPLQDDGYDISDHLQPDPRFGTIADVIELIARARELGLRVIVELVIQHTSAQHPWFQAARRDPRSPWRPYYLWADRPPENDDPPMFPGVEESVWRWDEQAGQYYRHMFYHHEPDLNLAHPPVIAEIENIITFWLQAGGVGLSSRCRVTSGQAGRKGRRDARLPVADPSPAGCTAPQSRCDTPG
;
A
#
# COMPACT_ATOMS: atom_id res chain seq x y z
N MET A 1 -11.61 15.00 27.11
CA MET A 1 -10.82 13.77 27.25
C MET A 1 -10.20 13.49 25.90
N GLN A 2 -8.90 13.67 25.72
CA GLN A 2 -8.27 13.35 24.44
C GLN A 2 -8.40 11.84 24.20
N ARG A 3 -8.92 11.45 23.04
CA ARG A 3 -9.07 10.06 22.65
C ARG A 3 -7.65 9.50 22.47
N GLU A 4 -7.21 8.65 23.38
CA GLU A 4 -5.90 8.00 23.28
C GLU A 4 -5.88 7.19 21.97
N GLU A 5 -5.01 7.58 21.04
CA GLU A 5 -4.92 6.95 19.72
C GLU A 5 -4.42 5.51 19.89
N TRP A 6 -5.10 4.54 19.24
CA TRP A 6 -4.82 3.11 19.43
C TRP A 6 -3.37 2.72 19.08
N PHE A 7 -2.75 3.43 18.15
CA PHE A 7 -1.41 3.12 17.66
C PHE A 7 -0.32 3.39 18.68
N HIS A 8 -0.54 4.23 19.70
CA HIS A 8 0.43 4.46 20.77
C HIS A 8 0.66 3.23 21.65
N ARG A 9 -0.27 2.26 21.63
CA ARG A 9 -0.22 1.04 22.45
C ARG A 9 -0.21 -0.23 21.59
N ALA A 10 0.03 -0.09 20.28
CA ALA A 10 0.00 -1.19 19.37
C ALA A 10 1.22 -2.10 19.55
N VAL A 11 0.97 -3.41 19.70
CA VAL A 11 1.96 -4.46 19.54
C VAL A 11 1.70 -5.10 18.18
N ILE A 12 2.60 -4.84 17.22
CA ILE A 12 2.49 -5.29 15.84
C ILE A 12 3.20 -6.62 15.69
N TYR A 13 2.50 -7.61 15.16
CA TYR A 13 3.05 -8.90 14.75
C TYR A 13 3.05 -8.97 13.23
N GLN A 14 4.24 -8.89 12.64
CA GLN A 14 4.41 -8.99 11.20
C GLN A 14 4.42 -10.46 10.79
N VAL A 15 3.69 -10.78 9.73
CA VAL A 15 3.57 -12.11 9.15
C VAL A 15 3.99 -12.06 7.71
N ASP A 16 4.96 -12.90 7.37
CA ASP A 16 5.27 -13.21 5.99
C ASP A 16 4.20 -14.15 5.43
N SER A 17 3.41 -13.65 4.48
CA SER A 17 2.31 -14.38 3.87
C SER A 17 2.75 -15.70 3.23
N SER A 18 3.99 -15.77 2.71
CA SER A 18 4.53 -16.93 2.00
C SER A 18 5.21 -17.97 2.89
N LEU A 19 5.61 -17.61 4.11
CA LEU A 19 6.44 -18.48 4.95
C LEU A 19 5.78 -18.91 6.26
N PHE A 20 4.65 -18.30 6.64
CA PHE A 20 4.13 -18.47 8.00
C PHE A 20 3.42 -19.80 8.24
N TYR A 21 2.45 -20.15 7.40
CA TYR A 21 1.74 -21.42 7.52
C TYR A 21 1.06 -21.82 6.22
N ASP A 22 1.41 -23.01 5.74
CA ASP A 22 0.80 -23.66 4.58
C ASP A 22 -0.43 -24.46 5.04
N ALA A 23 -1.62 -24.07 4.59
CA ALA A 23 -2.86 -24.76 4.94
C ALA A 23 -3.31 -25.79 3.90
N ASN A 24 -2.81 -25.70 2.67
CA ASN A 24 -3.26 -26.52 1.54
C ASN A 24 -2.26 -27.64 1.17
N GLY A 25 -1.05 -27.61 1.72
CA GLY A 25 0.02 -28.58 1.53
C GLY A 25 0.87 -28.41 0.27
N ASP A 26 0.84 -27.24 -0.39
CA ASP A 26 1.59 -26.97 -1.62
C ASP A 26 3.04 -26.49 -1.39
N GLY A 27 3.43 -26.33 -0.13
CA GLY A 27 4.76 -25.85 0.28
C GLY A 27 4.87 -24.33 0.39
N PHE A 28 3.76 -23.60 0.26
CA PHE A 28 3.70 -22.15 0.35
C PHE A 28 2.73 -21.70 1.45
N GLY A 29 3.09 -20.64 2.16
CA GLY A 29 2.19 -20.00 3.12
C GLY A 29 0.99 -19.38 2.41
N ASP A 30 -0.18 -19.44 3.06
CA ASP A 30 -1.41 -18.91 2.50
C ASP A 30 -2.28 -18.17 3.53
N LEU A 31 -3.23 -17.36 3.05
CA LEU A 31 -4.11 -16.54 3.90
C LEU A 31 -4.99 -17.38 4.81
N ALA A 32 -5.37 -18.59 4.37
CA ALA A 32 -6.14 -19.51 5.19
C ALA A 32 -5.31 -20.04 6.37
N GLY A 33 -4.02 -20.27 6.17
CA GLY A 33 -3.05 -20.65 7.19
C GLY A 33 -2.86 -19.55 8.23
N ILE A 34 -2.68 -18.31 7.78
CA ILE A 34 -2.63 -17.14 8.68
C ILE A 34 -3.92 -17.06 9.51
N ARG A 35 -5.09 -17.22 8.87
CA ARG A 35 -6.40 -17.19 9.54
C ARG A 35 -6.52 -18.28 10.61
N GLN A 36 -6.03 -19.50 10.36
CA GLN A 36 -6.01 -20.60 11.32
C GLN A 36 -5.16 -20.29 12.56
N LYS A 37 -4.15 -19.44 12.44
CA LYS A 37 -3.21 -19.11 13.52
C LYS A 37 -3.51 -17.79 14.23
N LEU A 38 -4.60 -17.08 13.90
CA LEU A 38 -4.93 -15.81 14.55
C LEU A 38 -5.06 -15.92 16.08
N HIS A 39 -5.57 -17.03 16.60
CA HIS A 39 -5.63 -17.28 18.06
C HIS A 39 -4.23 -17.37 18.68
N TYR A 40 -3.29 -18.02 17.99
CA TYR A 40 -1.90 -18.08 18.41
C TYR A 40 -1.28 -16.67 18.42
N ILE A 41 -1.42 -15.92 17.33
CA ILE A 41 -0.92 -14.54 17.21
C ILE A 41 -1.48 -13.66 18.34
N ARG A 42 -2.79 -13.76 18.61
CA ARG A 42 -3.42 -13.03 19.71
C ARG A 42 -2.88 -13.45 21.09
N SER A 43 -2.62 -14.74 21.30
CA SER A 43 -2.08 -15.26 22.57
C SER A 43 -0.69 -14.72 22.91
N LEU A 44 0.08 -14.30 21.90
CA LEU A 44 1.38 -13.64 22.09
C LEU A 44 1.25 -12.19 22.58
N GLY A 45 0.03 -11.66 22.68
CA GLY A 45 -0.25 -10.28 23.10
C GLY A 45 -0.34 -9.28 21.95
N ALA A 46 -0.24 -9.74 20.69
CA ALA A 46 -0.38 -8.87 19.54
C ALA A 46 -1.76 -8.17 19.53
N THR A 47 -1.76 -6.91 19.11
CA THR A 47 -2.97 -6.10 18.90
C THR A 47 -3.16 -5.77 17.42
N VAL A 48 -2.11 -5.92 16.62
CA VAL A 48 -2.12 -5.66 15.18
C VAL A 48 -1.40 -6.80 14.46
N LEU A 49 -2.04 -7.32 13.43
CA LEU A 49 -1.44 -8.20 12.43
C LEU A 49 -0.97 -7.34 11.26
N TRP A 50 0.29 -7.42 10.87
CA TRP A 50 0.83 -6.77 9.68
C TRP A 50 1.22 -7.82 8.66
N LEU A 51 0.59 -7.79 7.49
CA LEU A 51 0.84 -8.74 6.40
C LEU A 51 1.86 -8.17 5.41
N THR A 52 2.86 -8.96 5.05
CA THR A 52 3.68 -8.72 3.85
C THR A 52 2.82 -8.83 2.58
N PRO A 53 3.31 -8.36 1.42
CA PRO A 53 2.54 -8.40 0.18
C PRO A 53 1.97 -9.78 -0.12
N PHE A 54 0.70 -9.82 -0.48
CA PHE A 54 0.00 -11.01 -0.98
C PHE A 54 -0.61 -10.75 -2.37
N TYR A 55 -0.24 -9.63 -3.00
CA TYR A 55 -0.76 -9.21 -4.30
C TYR A 55 -0.22 -10.09 -5.43
N LEU A 56 -0.87 -10.04 -6.59
CA LEU A 56 -0.42 -10.75 -7.78
C LEU A 56 1.00 -10.31 -8.14
N THR A 57 1.90 -11.27 -8.25
CA THR A 57 3.34 -10.98 -8.34
C THR A 57 4.06 -12.10 -9.10
N PRO A 58 5.11 -11.81 -9.88
CA PRO A 58 6.00 -12.85 -10.38
C PRO A 58 6.80 -13.58 -9.30
N LEU A 59 6.86 -13.07 -8.05
CA LEU A 59 7.73 -13.53 -6.96
C LEU A 59 9.22 -13.49 -7.33
N GLN A 60 9.69 -12.39 -7.92
CA GLN A 60 11.13 -12.19 -8.11
C GLN A 60 11.79 -11.42 -6.96
N ASP A 61 10.99 -10.74 -6.12
CA ASP A 61 11.42 -10.13 -4.85
C ASP A 61 10.42 -10.44 -3.72
N ASP A 62 10.18 -11.73 -3.44
CA ASP A 62 9.32 -12.18 -2.31
C ASP A 62 7.93 -11.50 -2.24
N GLY A 63 7.40 -11.09 -3.39
CA GLY A 63 6.09 -10.46 -3.54
C GLY A 63 6.09 -8.93 -3.57
N TYR A 64 7.25 -8.29 -3.44
CA TYR A 64 7.39 -6.84 -3.57
C TYR A 64 7.33 -6.36 -5.03
N ASP A 65 7.60 -7.24 -6.01
CA ASP A 65 7.41 -6.96 -7.43
C ASP A 65 5.92 -7.16 -7.85
N ILE A 66 5.07 -6.18 -7.53
CA ILE A 66 3.61 -6.27 -7.74
C ILE A 66 3.22 -6.08 -9.21
N SER A 67 2.40 -6.98 -9.74
CA SER A 67 1.83 -6.93 -11.11
C SER A 67 0.35 -6.56 -11.17
N ASP A 68 -0.39 -6.69 -10.07
CA ASP A 68 -1.73 -6.13 -9.86
C ASP A 68 -1.97 -5.89 -8.36
N HIS A 69 -2.12 -4.62 -7.94
CA HIS A 69 -2.32 -4.24 -6.53
C HIS A 69 -3.71 -4.55 -5.96
N LEU A 70 -4.69 -4.90 -6.81
CA LEU A 70 -6.08 -5.14 -6.39
C LEU A 70 -6.40 -6.63 -6.27
N GLN A 71 -5.54 -7.49 -6.81
CA GLN A 71 -5.74 -8.93 -6.82
C GLN A 71 -4.71 -9.61 -5.91
N PRO A 72 -5.15 -10.45 -4.97
CA PRO A 72 -4.27 -11.40 -4.32
C PRO A 72 -3.69 -12.38 -5.34
N ASP A 73 -2.45 -12.81 -5.11
CA ASP A 73 -1.88 -13.91 -5.88
C ASP A 73 -2.62 -15.22 -5.56
N PRO A 74 -3.00 -16.03 -6.57
CA PRO A 74 -3.70 -17.30 -6.34
C PRO A 74 -2.96 -18.27 -5.42
N ARG A 75 -1.64 -18.15 -5.28
CA ARG A 75 -0.84 -18.93 -4.31
C ARG A 75 -1.22 -18.62 -2.86
N PHE A 76 -1.59 -17.38 -2.56
CA PHE A 76 -1.99 -16.97 -1.20
C PHE A 76 -3.49 -17.16 -0.93
N GLY A 77 -4.31 -17.13 -1.99
CA GLY A 77 -5.76 -17.27 -1.91
C GLY A 77 -6.50 -16.23 -2.76
N THR A 78 -7.71 -15.87 -2.34
CA THR A 78 -8.61 -14.98 -3.07
C THR A 78 -8.91 -13.71 -2.26
N ILE A 79 -9.55 -12.72 -2.92
CA ILE A 79 -10.07 -11.53 -2.21
C ILE A 79 -11.02 -11.92 -1.08
N ALA A 80 -11.82 -12.99 -1.27
CA ALA A 80 -12.73 -13.47 -0.24
C ALA A 80 -11.96 -13.98 0.99
N ASP A 81 -10.82 -14.65 0.80
CA ASP A 81 -9.96 -15.10 1.89
C ASP A 81 -9.34 -13.93 2.66
N VAL A 82 -8.96 -12.85 1.97
CA VAL A 82 -8.49 -11.61 2.61
C VAL A 82 -9.59 -11.00 3.49
N ILE A 83 -10.81 -10.87 2.95
CA ILE A 83 -11.97 -10.32 3.67
C ILE A 83 -12.29 -11.18 4.91
N GLU A 84 -12.28 -12.50 4.76
CA GLU A 84 -12.53 -13.42 5.87
C GLU A 84 -11.45 -13.34 6.95
N LEU A 85 -10.17 -13.27 6.54
CA LEU A 85 -9.04 -13.08 7.46
C LEU A 85 -9.20 -11.80 8.29
N ILE A 86 -9.53 -10.68 7.64
CA ILE A 86 -9.72 -9.40 8.32
C ILE A 86 -10.92 -9.45 9.27
N ALA A 87 -12.04 -10.02 8.83
CA ALA A 87 -13.22 -10.17 9.67
C ALA A 87 -12.91 -11.01 10.93
N ARG A 88 -12.22 -12.14 10.76
CA ARG A 88 -11.84 -13.02 11.87
C ARG A 88 -10.82 -12.40 12.80
N ALA A 89 -9.84 -11.66 12.26
CA ALA A 89 -8.89 -10.89 13.07
C ALA A 89 -9.63 -9.86 13.94
N ARG A 90 -10.61 -9.15 13.37
CA ARG A 90 -11.42 -8.16 14.09
C ARG A 90 -12.23 -8.78 15.22
N GLU A 91 -12.81 -9.97 15.03
CA GLU A 91 -13.53 -10.71 16.09
C GLU A 91 -12.62 -11.04 17.28
N LEU A 92 -11.32 -11.20 17.05
CA LEU A 92 -10.30 -11.47 18.07
C LEU A 92 -9.69 -10.18 18.67
N GLY A 93 -10.21 -9.01 18.27
CA GLY A 93 -9.70 -7.71 18.70
C GLY A 93 -8.36 -7.33 18.05
N LEU A 94 -7.97 -7.99 16.95
CA LEU A 94 -6.80 -7.64 16.16
C LEU A 94 -7.18 -6.61 15.08
N ARG A 95 -6.33 -5.61 14.90
CA ARG A 95 -6.33 -4.78 13.68
C ARG A 95 -5.47 -5.44 12.62
N VAL A 96 -5.78 -5.22 11.35
CA VAL A 96 -4.95 -5.70 10.24
C VAL A 96 -4.33 -4.51 9.53
N ILE A 97 -3.03 -4.59 9.25
CA ILE A 97 -2.29 -3.71 8.37
C ILE A 97 -1.80 -4.54 7.18
N VAL A 98 -1.92 -4.01 5.97
CA VAL A 98 -1.31 -4.63 4.78
C VAL A 98 -0.20 -3.74 4.25
N GLU A 99 0.87 -4.37 3.77
CA GLU A 99 1.97 -3.69 3.12
C GLU A 99 1.52 -3.17 1.75
N LEU A 100 1.80 -1.91 1.44
CA LEU A 100 1.47 -1.28 0.17
C LEU A 100 2.77 -0.80 -0.50
N VAL A 101 3.12 -1.44 -1.61
CA VAL A 101 4.31 -1.11 -2.42
C VAL A 101 3.88 -0.20 -3.56
N ILE A 102 4.22 1.09 -3.45
CA ILE A 102 3.76 2.14 -4.38
C ILE A 102 4.92 2.92 -5.01
N GLN A 103 6.16 2.60 -4.66
CA GLN A 103 7.32 3.24 -5.27
C GLN A 103 7.59 2.69 -6.68
N HIS A 104 7.32 1.40 -6.90
CA HIS A 104 7.54 0.70 -8.15
C HIS A 104 6.41 -0.30 -8.40
N THR A 105 6.39 -0.85 -9.61
CA THR A 105 5.62 -2.06 -9.94
C THR A 105 6.59 -3.11 -10.45
N SER A 106 6.14 -4.35 -10.63
CA SER A 106 6.84 -5.32 -11.46
C SER A 106 7.00 -4.82 -12.89
N ALA A 107 8.09 -5.21 -13.56
CA ALA A 107 8.25 -5.03 -15.00
C ALA A 107 7.17 -5.81 -15.78
N GLN A 108 6.54 -6.83 -15.17
CA GLN A 108 5.43 -7.56 -15.79
C GLN A 108 4.08 -6.83 -15.63
N HIS A 109 4.03 -5.72 -14.88
CA HIS A 109 2.81 -4.95 -14.67
C HIS A 109 2.26 -4.43 -16.01
N PRO A 110 0.93 -4.51 -16.26
CA PRO A 110 0.32 -4.05 -17.52
C PRO A 110 0.67 -2.61 -17.88
N TRP A 111 0.76 -1.73 -16.88
CA TRP A 111 1.20 -0.34 -17.07
C TRP A 111 2.61 -0.25 -17.67
N PHE A 112 3.59 -0.99 -17.13
CA PHE A 112 4.97 -0.96 -17.65
C PHE A 112 5.04 -1.57 -19.05
N GLN A 113 4.34 -2.69 -19.27
CA GLN A 113 4.28 -3.34 -20.59
C GLN A 113 3.65 -2.42 -21.65
N ALA A 114 2.60 -1.68 -21.31
CA ALA A 114 2.02 -0.67 -22.19
C ALA A 114 2.96 0.51 -22.41
N ALA A 115 3.63 0.98 -21.34
CA ALA A 115 4.56 2.09 -21.39
C ALA A 115 5.78 1.80 -22.28
N ARG A 116 6.39 0.62 -22.16
CA ARG A 116 7.58 0.24 -22.95
C ARG A 116 7.27 -0.01 -24.42
N ARG A 117 6.04 -0.44 -24.75
CA ARG A 117 5.64 -0.79 -26.12
C ARG A 117 5.33 0.41 -27.01
N ASP A 118 4.72 1.46 -26.47
CA ASP A 118 4.36 2.66 -27.24
C ASP A 118 4.73 3.93 -26.46
N PRO A 119 5.62 4.80 -26.97
CA PRO A 119 5.93 6.07 -26.32
C PRO A 119 4.73 7.04 -26.21
N ARG A 120 3.65 6.81 -26.97
CA ARG A 120 2.39 7.57 -26.89
C ARG A 120 1.34 6.93 -25.97
N SER A 121 1.67 5.79 -25.37
CA SER A 121 0.86 5.13 -24.35
C SER A 121 0.52 6.10 -23.21
N PRO A 122 -0.73 6.17 -22.73
CA PRO A 122 -1.06 7.00 -21.57
C PRO A 122 -0.39 6.48 -20.28
N TRP A 123 0.12 5.24 -20.28
CA TRP A 123 0.94 4.68 -19.20
C TRP A 123 2.42 5.07 -19.33
N ARG A 124 2.88 5.64 -20.46
CA ARG A 124 4.28 6.06 -20.62
C ARG A 124 4.75 6.99 -19.49
N PRO A 125 3.99 8.04 -19.09
CA PRO A 125 4.41 8.95 -18.03
C PRO A 125 4.33 8.38 -16.61
N TYR A 126 3.78 7.16 -16.44
CA TYR A 126 3.71 6.50 -15.14
C TYR A 126 5.10 6.07 -14.65
N TYR A 127 6.08 5.96 -15.54
CA TYR A 127 7.44 5.55 -15.22
C TYR A 127 8.43 6.63 -15.60
N LEU A 128 9.64 6.54 -15.03
CA LEU A 128 10.73 7.47 -15.29
C LEU A 128 11.57 6.96 -16.46
N TRP A 129 11.64 7.75 -17.53
CA TRP A 129 12.38 7.44 -18.75
C TRP A 129 13.44 8.50 -19.04
N ALA A 130 14.57 8.09 -19.64
CA ALA A 130 15.62 9.00 -20.07
C ALA A 130 16.35 8.46 -21.31
N ASP A 131 16.80 9.35 -22.20
CA ASP A 131 17.67 8.97 -23.33
C ASP A 131 19.07 8.56 -22.86
N ARG A 132 19.53 9.12 -21.74
CA ARG A 132 20.79 8.79 -21.07
C ARG A 132 20.59 8.88 -19.55
N PRO A 133 21.23 7.99 -18.76
CA PRO A 133 21.21 8.08 -17.30
C PRO A 133 21.72 9.46 -16.82
N PRO A 134 21.04 10.11 -15.86
CA PRO A 134 21.56 11.29 -15.18
C PRO A 134 22.89 10.99 -14.47
N GLU A 135 23.84 11.94 -14.52
CA GLU A 135 25.18 11.76 -13.94
C GLU A 135 25.19 11.72 -12.40
N ASN A 136 24.17 12.28 -11.74
CA ASN A 136 24.08 12.40 -10.28
C ASN A 136 22.70 11.95 -9.77
N ASP A 137 22.40 10.66 -9.88
CA ASP A 137 21.24 10.04 -9.21
C ASP A 137 21.68 9.32 -7.92
N ASP A 138 20.71 8.94 -7.09
CA ASP A 138 20.94 8.16 -5.89
C ASP A 138 21.52 6.76 -6.28
N PRO A 139 22.41 6.18 -5.46
CA PRO A 139 22.92 4.82 -5.73
C PRO A 139 21.79 3.79 -5.62
N PRO A 140 21.92 2.62 -6.28
CA PRO A 140 20.98 1.52 -6.14
C PRO A 140 20.81 1.10 -4.68
N MET A 141 19.61 0.66 -4.31
CA MET A 141 19.35 0.15 -2.97
C MET A 141 20.21 -1.10 -2.66
N PHE A 142 20.52 -1.89 -3.69
CA PHE A 142 21.34 -3.10 -3.62
C PHE A 142 22.57 -3.00 -4.53
N PRO A 143 23.62 -2.25 -4.14
CA PRO A 143 24.77 -1.96 -5.00
C PRO A 143 25.66 -3.18 -5.31
N GLY A 144 25.45 -4.32 -4.64
CA GLY A 144 26.09 -5.60 -4.97
C GLY A 144 25.35 -6.44 -6.02
N VAL A 145 24.13 -6.03 -6.38
CA VAL A 145 23.27 -6.72 -7.36
C VAL A 145 23.04 -5.84 -8.59
N GLU A 146 22.79 -4.55 -8.37
CA GLU A 146 22.54 -3.58 -9.44
C GLU A 146 23.69 -2.57 -9.49
N GLU A 147 24.25 -2.37 -10.69
CA GLU A 147 25.35 -1.42 -10.92
C GLU A 147 24.84 0.03 -11.06
N SER A 148 23.58 0.20 -11.43
CA SER A 148 22.94 1.47 -11.78
C SER A 148 21.45 1.45 -11.44
N VAL A 149 20.87 2.61 -11.13
CA VAL A 149 19.41 2.78 -10.99
C VAL A 149 18.71 3.06 -12.32
N TRP A 150 19.46 3.03 -13.42
CA TRP A 150 18.97 3.22 -14.79
C TRP A 150 19.39 2.05 -15.66
N ARG A 151 18.43 1.46 -16.37
CA ARG A 151 18.66 0.34 -17.29
C ARG A 151 18.05 0.61 -18.65
N TRP A 152 18.80 0.27 -19.70
CA TRP A 152 18.32 0.34 -21.07
C TRP A 152 17.22 -0.71 -21.33
N ASP A 153 16.09 -0.27 -21.87
CA ASP A 153 15.04 -1.16 -22.37
C ASP A 153 15.02 -1.13 -23.90
N GLU A 154 15.36 -2.27 -24.51
CA GLU A 154 15.47 -2.40 -25.98
C GLU A 154 14.16 -2.13 -26.72
N GLN A 155 13.01 -2.45 -26.09
CA GLN A 155 11.70 -2.25 -26.70
C GLN A 155 11.30 -0.77 -26.69
N ALA A 156 11.59 -0.09 -25.59
CA ALA A 156 11.31 1.33 -25.39
C ALA A 156 12.34 2.24 -26.08
N GLY A 157 13.54 1.73 -26.39
CA GLY A 157 14.66 2.51 -26.91
C GLY A 157 15.09 3.64 -25.99
N GLN A 158 14.91 3.48 -24.67
CA GLN A 158 15.25 4.45 -23.64
C GLN A 158 15.67 3.73 -22.34
N TYR A 159 16.38 4.45 -21.47
CA TYR A 159 16.60 3.99 -20.10
C TYR A 159 15.33 4.20 -19.28
N TYR A 160 15.01 3.24 -18.41
CA TYR A 160 14.03 3.42 -17.35
C TYR A 160 14.73 3.37 -15.98
N ARG A 161 14.12 4.01 -14.99
CA ARG A 161 14.63 4.02 -13.63
C ARG A 161 14.10 2.85 -12.78
N HIS A 162 14.96 2.29 -11.94
CA HIS A 162 14.62 1.32 -10.90
C HIS A 162 15.52 1.55 -9.67
N MET A 163 14.94 1.81 -8.50
CA MET A 163 15.72 2.00 -7.27
C MET A 163 16.20 0.68 -6.65
N PHE A 164 15.38 -0.36 -6.80
CA PHE A 164 15.64 -1.71 -6.30
C PHE A 164 16.11 -2.56 -7.48
N TYR A 165 15.46 -3.70 -7.76
CA TYR A 165 15.88 -4.56 -8.85
C TYR A 165 15.42 -4.02 -10.20
N HIS A 166 16.13 -4.37 -11.27
CA HIS A 166 15.76 -3.97 -12.62
C HIS A 166 14.38 -4.45 -13.06
N HIS A 167 13.85 -5.52 -12.45
CA HIS A 167 12.48 -5.98 -12.68
C HIS A 167 11.42 -5.19 -11.89
N GLU A 168 11.81 -4.10 -11.22
CA GLU A 168 10.97 -3.23 -10.41
C GLU A 168 11.06 -1.77 -10.88
N PRO A 169 10.55 -1.43 -12.08
CA PRO A 169 10.54 -0.07 -12.60
C PRO A 169 9.82 0.91 -11.66
N ASP A 170 10.49 2.03 -11.37
CA ASP A 170 9.99 3.06 -10.47
C ASP A 170 8.80 3.81 -11.10
N LEU A 171 7.76 4.00 -10.30
CA LEU A 171 6.66 4.89 -10.61
C LEU A 171 7.08 6.35 -10.50
N ASN A 172 6.59 7.17 -11.41
CA ASN A 172 6.74 8.61 -11.41
C ASN A 172 5.74 9.24 -10.43
N LEU A 173 6.10 9.28 -9.15
CA LEU A 173 5.27 9.84 -8.07
C LEU A 173 5.03 11.36 -8.20
N ALA A 174 5.72 12.05 -9.12
CA ALA A 174 5.41 13.44 -9.44
C ALA A 174 4.27 13.59 -10.46
N HIS A 175 3.83 12.50 -11.10
CA HIS A 175 2.76 12.51 -12.08
C HIS A 175 1.38 12.39 -11.40
N PRO A 176 0.49 13.39 -11.48
CA PRO A 176 -0.78 13.38 -10.73
C PRO A 176 -1.68 12.16 -11.01
N PRO A 177 -1.78 11.62 -12.24
CA PRO A 177 -2.50 10.38 -12.49
C PRO A 177 -1.96 9.16 -11.71
N VAL A 178 -0.64 9.07 -11.47
CA VAL A 178 -0.07 7.98 -10.65
C VAL A 178 -0.53 8.11 -9.20
N ILE A 179 -0.53 9.33 -8.65
CA ILE A 179 -1.04 9.58 -7.29
C ILE A 179 -2.53 9.22 -7.19
N ALA A 180 -3.33 9.58 -8.19
CA ALA A 180 -4.75 9.22 -8.23
C ALA A 180 -4.96 7.69 -8.22
N GLU A 181 -4.16 6.92 -8.99
CA GLU A 181 -4.25 5.46 -8.95
C GLU A 181 -3.82 4.87 -7.60
N ILE A 182 -2.79 5.42 -6.97
CA ILE A 182 -2.38 5.03 -5.61
C ILE A 182 -3.51 5.29 -4.61
N GLU A 183 -4.16 6.45 -4.69
CA GLU A 183 -5.33 6.77 -3.86
C GLU A 183 -6.51 5.81 -4.09
N ASN A 184 -6.74 5.39 -5.35
CA ASN A 184 -7.75 4.38 -5.68
C ASN A 184 -7.42 3.02 -5.05
N ILE A 185 -6.17 2.57 -5.13
CA ILE A 185 -5.70 1.32 -4.51
C ILE A 185 -5.87 1.37 -2.99
N ILE A 186 -5.46 2.48 -2.36
CA ILE A 186 -5.65 2.73 -0.93
C ILE A 186 -7.13 2.62 -0.59
N THR A 187 -7.98 3.34 -1.32
CA THR A 187 -9.43 3.39 -1.08
C THR A 187 -10.06 2.00 -1.20
N PHE A 188 -9.66 1.21 -2.20
CA PHE A 188 -10.13 -0.16 -2.38
C PHE A 188 -9.87 -1.01 -1.14
N TRP A 189 -8.63 -1.04 -0.64
CA TRP A 189 -8.26 -1.85 0.53
C TRP A 189 -8.85 -1.33 1.84
N LEU A 190 -9.01 -0.01 1.99
CA LEU A 190 -9.72 0.58 3.11
C LEU A 190 -11.20 0.16 3.12
N GLN A 191 -11.85 0.12 1.97
CA GLN A 191 -13.26 -0.27 1.84
C GLN A 191 -13.48 -1.79 1.96
N ALA A 192 -12.53 -2.61 1.49
CA ALA A 192 -12.64 -4.07 1.53
C ALA A 192 -12.67 -4.65 2.95
N GLY A 193 -12.13 -3.95 3.96
CA GLY A 193 -12.14 -4.47 5.34
C GLY A 193 -11.74 -3.52 6.47
N GLY A 194 -11.53 -2.22 6.22
CA GLY A 194 -11.09 -1.28 7.26
C GLY A 194 -9.66 -1.53 7.75
N VAL A 195 -8.79 -1.96 6.83
CA VAL A 195 -7.39 -2.30 7.06
C VAL A 195 -6.56 -1.03 7.23
N GLY A 196 -5.54 -1.00 8.09
CA GLY A 196 -4.52 0.04 8.05
C GLY A 196 -3.52 -0.21 6.91
N LEU A 197 -2.81 0.81 6.44
CA LEU A 197 -1.82 0.64 5.37
C LEU A 197 -0.43 1.00 5.89
N SER A 198 0.56 0.15 5.57
CA SER A 198 1.98 0.43 5.75
C SER A 198 2.58 0.62 4.36
N SER A 199 3.17 1.78 4.07
CA SER A 199 3.75 2.04 2.76
C SER A 199 5.28 1.89 2.78
N ARG A 200 5.81 1.12 1.82
CA ARG A 200 7.24 1.11 1.53
C ARG A 200 7.50 2.09 0.39
N CYS A 201 7.93 3.29 0.75
CA CYS A 201 8.30 4.33 -0.21
C CYS A 201 9.56 5.05 0.29
N ARG A 202 10.60 5.08 -0.55
CA ARG A 202 11.75 5.96 -0.36
C ARG A 202 11.60 7.18 -1.27
N VAL A 203 11.53 8.37 -0.67
CA VAL A 203 11.57 9.65 -1.40
C VAL A 203 13.02 9.91 -1.85
N THR A 204 13.25 9.97 -3.16
CA THR A 204 14.58 10.19 -3.76
C THR A 204 14.82 11.66 -4.08
N SER A 205 16.08 12.08 -4.01
CA SER A 205 16.53 13.47 -4.15
C SER A 205 16.04 14.14 -5.44
N GLY A 206 15.88 13.37 -6.51
CA GLY A 206 15.46 13.83 -7.84
C GLY A 206 13.95 14.01 -8.06
N GLN A 207 13.09 13.46 -7.19
CA GLN A 207 11.63 13.66 -7.28
C GLN A 207 11.19 14.96 -6.56
N ALA A 208 12.06 15.54 -5.74
CA ALA A 208 11.81 16.77 -5.02
C ALA A 208 12.11 18.02 -5.88
N GLY A 209 11.25 18.31 -6.85
CA GLY A 209 11.20 19.61 -7.51
C GLY A 209 10.90 20.75 -6.50
N ARG A 210 11.94 21.52 -6.14
CA ARG A 210 11.99 22.70 -5.25
C ARG A 210 10.76 23.64 -5.23
N LYS A 211 10.23 23.98 -4.03
CA LYS A 211 10.48 25.22 -3.22
C LYS A 211 9.33 25.48 -2.21
N GLY A 212 9.69 25.44 -0.92
CA GLY A 212 9.07 26.06 0.26
C GLY A 212 7.61 26.55 0.25
N ARG A 213 6.79 25.94 1.11
CA ARG A 213 5.84 26.68 1.96
C ARG A 213 6.05 26.23 3.41
N ARG A 214 6.61 27.14 4.22
CA ARG A 214 6.57 27.02 5.68
C ARG A 214 5.13 27.23 6.14
N ASP A 215 4.75 26.49 7.18
CA ASP A 215 3.59 26.70 8.03
C ASP A 215 2.25 26.99 7.33
N ALA A 216 1.50 25.92 7.04
CA ALA A 216 0.06 25.98 7.01
C ALA A 216 -0.48 24.93 7.99
N ARG A 217 -0.71 25.34 9.23
CA ARG A 217 -1.61 24.61 10.14
C ARG A 217 -2.97 24.53 9.44
N LEU A 218 -3.41 23.32 9.15
CA LEU A 218 -4.79 23.07 8.72
C LEU A 218 -5.73 23.51 9.85
N PRO A 219 -6.75 24.35 9.59
CA PRO A 219 -7.73 24.68 10.61
C PRO A 219 -8.58 23.45 10.91
N VAL A 220 -8.58 23.03 12.17
CA VAL A 220 -9.53 22.06 12.72
C VAL A 220 -10.92 22.70 12.68
N ALA A 221 -11.85 22.09 11.97
CA ALA A 221 -13.25 22.49 12.00
C ALA A 221 -13.87 22.06 13.34
N ASP A 222 -14.26 23.04 14.15
CA ASP A 222 -15.05 22.83 15.38
C ASP A 222 -16.50 22.47 15.02
N PRO A 223 -17.11 21.44 15.62
CA PRO A 223 -18.54 21.21 15.53
C PRO A 223 -19.26 22.11 16.54
N SER A 224 -19.92 23.16 16.05
CA SER A 224 -20.86 23.95 16.86
C SER A 224 -22.17 23.17 17.06
N PRO A 225 -22.75 23.13 18.28
CA PRO A 225 -23.97 22.40 18.56
C PRO A 225 -25.20 23.25 18.18
N ALA A 226 -25.91 22.84 17.12
CA ALA A 226 -27.25 23.37 16.85
C ALA A 226 -28.24 22.75 17.84
N GLY A 227 -28.79 23.59 18.71
CA GLY A 227 -29.78 23.21 19.71
C GLY A 227 -31.13 22.83 19.10
N CYS A 228 -31.66 21.69 19.54
CA CYS A 228 -33.09 21.40 19.50
C CYS A 228 -33.68 21.73 20.88
N THR A 229 -34.36 22.86 20.99
CA THR A 229 -35.20 23.20 22.14
C THR A 229 -36.62 22.68 21.90
N ALA A 230 -37.05 21.72 22.71
CA ALA A 230 -38.46 21.34 22.84
C ALA A 230 -39.13 22.27 23.88
N PRO A 231 -40.33 22.82 23.64
CA PRO A 231 -41.04 23.61 24.63
C PRO A 231 -41.79 22.72 25.62
N GLN A 232 -41.62 23.03 26.90
CA GLN A 232 -42.30 22.42 28.04
C GLN A 232 -43.79 22.78 28.08
N SER A 233 -44.58 21.80 28.52
CA SER A 233 -46.00 21.87 28.87
C SER A 233 -46.32 22.96 29.90
N ARG A 234 -47.38 23.73 29.65
CA ARG A 234 -48.23 24.31 30.70
C ARG A 234 -49.70 24.14 30.33
N CYS A 235 -50.41 23.40 31.19
CA CYS A 235 -51.86 23.48 31.33
C CYS A 235 -52.20 24.80 32.02
N ASP A 236 -53.20 25.52 31.53
CA ASP A 236 -54.06 26.44 32.29
C ASP A 236 -55.32 26.74 31.43
N THR A 237 -56.47 26.24 31.86
CA THR A 237 -57.82 26.83 31.64
C THR A 237 -57.99 28.02 32.62
N PRO A 238 -58.97 28.96 32.50
CA PRO A 238 -60.33 28.81 31.93
C PRO A 238 -60.89 30.03 31.14
N GLY A 239 -62.07 29.86 30.52
CA GLY A 239 -62.89 30.90 29.90
C GLY A 239 -63.91 30.34 28.92
#